data_AF-A0AAW3J125-F1
#
_entry.id   AF-A0AAW3J125-F1
#
_cell.length_a   1.000
_cell.length_b   1.000
_cell.length_c   1.000
_cell.angle_alpha   90.00
_cell.angle_beta   90.00
_cell.angle_gamma   90.00
#
_symmetry.space_group_name_H-M   'P 1'
#
loop_
_entity.id
_entity.type
_entity.pdbx_description
1 polymer ?
#
loop_
_entity_poly.entity_id
_entity_poly.type
_entity_poly.pdbx_seq_one_letter_code
_entity_poly.pdbx_strand_id
1 'polypeptide(L)'
;MISTGYKPVKSKVLVIDDSASNTSMYHNVLALIEELNMRDITVSHATSLDDGIATASSDASIHGVFLNWELQNGTEEHYAARLILDELSNRHANIPVFLMATHSDKVTTIDESVMKKTTEFVWMLQDTADFIAGRMIAAVKRYRDQLLPPFAAALAKYSQRKEHSWSAPGHQGGIAFTKLPVGRAFFDFYGENLFRTDMGIERGELGSLLDHSGPVADSEKYAAQVFGADRSYNVV
;
A
#
# COMPACT_ATOMS: atom_id res chain seq x y z
N MET A 1 -16.67 -19.81 -17.40
CA MET A 1 -15.52 -20.42 -16.68
C MET A 1 -15.26 -19.51 -15.49
N ILE A 2 -15.61 -19.92 -14.26
CA ILE A 2 -15.40 -19.10 -13.07
C ILE A 2 -13.91 -19.18 -12.73
N SER A 3 -13.19 -18.06 -12.83
CA SER A 3 -11.78 -17.98 -12.46
C SER A 3 -11.68 -17.92 -10.93
N THR A 4 -11.12 -18.94 -10.31
CA THR A 4 -11.11 -19.14 -8.85
C THR A 4 -9.71 -18.98 -8.24
N GLY A 5 -8.86 -18.14 -8.85
CA GLY A 5 -7.52 -17.88 -8.35
C GLY A 5 -7.52 -16.80 -7.27
N TYR A 6 -7.30 -17.19 -6.00
CA TYR A 6 -6.85 -16.27 -4.96
C TYR A 6 -5.53 -15.65 -5.42
N LYS A 7 -5.56 -14.40 -5.90
CA LYS A 7 -4.34 -13.63 -6.19
C LYS A 7 -4.00 -12.82 -4.94
N PRO A 8 -2.84 -13.05 -4.30
CA PRO A 8 -2.40 -12.16 -3.24
C PRO A 8 -2.29 -10.74 -3.79
N VAL A 9 -2.79 -9.76 -3.04
CA VAL A 9 -2.63 -8.34 -3.39
C VAL A 9 -1.16 -8.00 -3.27
N LYS A 10 -0.45 -8.02 -4.41
CA LYS A 10 0.95 -7.60 -4.48
C LYS A 10 1.04 -6.12 -4.17
N SER A 11 2.09 -5.72 -3.47
CA SER A 11 2.38 -4.30 -3.31
C SER A 11 2.84 -3.73 -4.65
N LYS A 12 2.50 -2.48 -4.90
CA LYS A 12 2.83 -1.78 -6.15
C LYS A 12 3.69 -0.56 -5.84
N VAL A 13 4.76 -0.38 -6.59
CA VAL A 13 5.65 0.78 -6.50
C VAL A 13 5.63 1.53 -7.83
N LEU A 14 5.52 2.85 -7.78
CA LEU A 14 5.67 3.73 -8.93
C LEU A 14 7.11 4.21 -9.00
N VAL A 15 7.76 4.08 -10.14
CA VAL A 15 9.07 4.68 -10.43
C VAL A 15 8.86 5.77 -11.46
N ILE A 16 9.28 6.99 -11.17
CA ILE A 16 9.18 8.14 -12.08
C ILE A 16 10.59 8.62 -12.38
N ASP A 17 11.03 8.39 -13.62
CA ASP A 17 12.38 8.71 -14.08
C ASP A 17 12.38 8.99 -15.59
N ASP A 18 12.97 10.10 -16.01
CA ASP A 18 13.09 10.51 -17.42
C ASP A 18 14.52 10.34 -17.97
N SER A 19 15.37 9.57 -17.28
CA SER A 19 16.76 9.36 -17.68
C SER A 19 16.85 8.69 -19.06
N ALA A 20 17.72 9.21 -19.91
CA ALA A 20 17.93 8.66 -21.24
C ALA A 20 18.46 7.22 -21.16
N SER A 21 18.02 6.37 -22.10
CA SER A 21 18.26 4.92 -22.08
C SER A 21 19.73 4.51 -22.15
N ASN A 22 20.62 5.42 -22.54
CA ASN A 22 22.06 5.22 -22.64
C ASN A 22 22.83 5.67 -21.39
N THR A 23 22.15 6.04 -20.30
CA THR A 23 22.78 6.54 -19.08
C THR A 23 22.93 5.46 -18.01
N SER A 24 23.96 5.57 -17.16
CA SER A 24 24.12 4.70 -15.99
C SER A 24 22.95 4.81 -15.01
N MET A 25 22.34 6.00 -14.91
CA MET A 25 21.15 6.23 -14.09
C MET A 25 20.00 5.33 -14.56
N TYR A 26 19.67 5.35 -15.85
CA TYR A 26 18.64 4.50 -16.42
C TYR A 26 18.92 3.00 -16.21
N HIS A 27 20.17 2.55 -16.41
CA HIS A 27 20.54 1.17 -16.16
C HIS A 27 20.35 0.76 -14.68
N ASN A 28 20.67 1.65 -13.73
CA ASN A 28 20.49 1.38 -12.30
C ASN A 28 19.01 1.40 -11.90
N VAL A 29 18.19 2.26 -12.52
CA VAL A 29 16.74 2.23 -12.38
C VAL A 29 16.18 0.89 -12.88
N LEU A 30 16.61 0.39 -14.04
CA LEU A 30 16.18 -0.93 -14.53
C LEU A 30 16.58 -2.06 -13.59
N ALA A 31 17.80 -2.05 -13.06
CA ALA A 31 18.26 -3.03 -12.08
C ALA A 31 17.42 -3.00 -10.79
N LEU A 32 17.04 -1.80 -10.32
CA LEU A 32 16.11 -1.63 -9.19
C LEU A 32 14.72 -2.20 -9.49
N ILE A 33 14.20 -1.93 -10.69
CA ILE A 33 12.90 -2.47 -11.14
C ILE A 33 12.94 -4.01 -11.17
N GLU A 34 14.01 -4.60 -11.69
CA GLU A 34 14.20 -6.05 -11.69
C GLU A 34 14.23 -6.62 -10.26
N GLU A 35 15.01 -6.00 -9.37
CA GLU A 35 15.10 -6.40 -7.96
C GLU A 35 13.75 -6.35 -7.23
N LEU A 36 12.96 -5.30 -7.45
CA LEU A 36 11.61 -5.18 -6.89
C LEU A 36 10.68 -6.28 -7.43
N ASN A 37 10.72 -6.55 -8.72
CA ASN A 37 9.90 -7.59 -9.34
C ASN A 37 10.26 -9.00 -8.83
N MET A 38 11.55 -9.29 -8.64
CA MET A 38 12.02 -10.55 -8.05
C MET A 38 11.49 -10.77 -6.61
N ARG A 39 11.12 -9.69 -5.92
CA ARG A 39 10.57 -9.71 -4.55
C ARG A 39 9.05 -9.55 -4.50
N ASP A 40 8.36 -9.90 -5.59
CA ASP A 40 6.90 -9.84 -5.71
C ASP A 40 6.29 -8.42 -5.55
N ILE A 41 7.08 -7.38 -5.77
CA ILE A 41 6.58 -6.01 -5.88
C ILE A 41 6.28 -5.71 -7.35
N THR A 42 5.05 -5.31 -7.65
CA THR A 42 4.69 -4.87 -9.00
C THR A 42 5.21 -3.46 -9.22
N VAL A 43 5.90 -3.21 -10.34
CA VAL A 43 6.40 -1.86 -10.65
C VAL A 43 5.64 -1.23 -11.80
N SER A 44 5.19 0.01 -11.62
CA SER A 44 4.76 0.90 -12.70
C SER A 44 5.89 1.88 -12.98
N HIS A 45 6.35 1.97 -14.22
CA HIS A 45 7.43 2.87 -14.60
C HIS A 45 6.88 3.99 -15.47
N ALA A 46 6.97 5.23 -14.98
CA ALA A 46 6.56 6.43 -15.70
C ALA A 46 7.81 7.20 -16.16
N THR A 47 7.88 7.49 -17.45
CA THR A 47 9.08 8.05 -18.08
C THR A 47 9.02 9.55 -18.36
N SER A 48 8.00 10.23 -17.82
CA SER A 48 7.80 11.66 -17.99
C SER A 48 7.00 12.26 -16.81
N LEU A 49 7.03 13.58 -16.69
CA LEU A 49 6.21 14.31 -15.72
C LEU A 49 4.72 14.02 -15.90
N ASP A 50 4.21 14.11 -17.13
CA ASP A 50 2.79 13.93 -17.42
C ASP A 50 2.31 12.52 -17.06
N ASP A 51 3.10 11.50 -17.38
CA ASP A 51 2.81 10.11 -17.04
C ASP A 51 2.90 9.86 -15.52
N GLY A 52 3.89 10.48 -14.86
CA GLY A 52 4.04 10.45 -13.41
C GLY A 52 2.82 11.04 -12.69
N ILE A 53 2.37 12.21 -13.12
CA ILE A 53 1.16 12.88 -12.58
C ILE A 53 -0.10 12.09 -12.90
N ALA A 54 -0.26 11.61 -14.13
CA ALA A 54 -1.42 10.81 -14.53
C ALA A 54 -1.52 9.55 -13.65
N THR A 55 -0.40 8.87 -13.41
CA THR A 55 -0.36 7.65 -12.59
C THR A 55 -0.60 7.97 -11.11
N ALA A 56 0.07 9.00 -10.56
CA ALA A 56 -0.10 9.42 -9.18
C ALA A 56 -1.54 9.87 -8.87
N SER A 57 -2.21 10.53 -9.81
CA SER A 57 -3.58 11.03 -9.62
C SER A 57 -4.65 9.97 -9.84
N SER A 58 -4.40 8.95 -10.67
CA SER A 58 -5.41 7.95 -11.05
C SER A 58 -5.32 6.60 -10.33
N ASP A 59 -4.14 6.20 -9.86
CA ASP A 59 -3.91 4.87 -9.31
C ASP A 59 -3.72 4.88 -7.78
N ALA A 60 -4.82 4.64 -7.05
CA ALA A 60 -4.83 4.50 -5.60
C ALA A 60 -4.19 3.20 -5.08
N SER A 61 -3.75 2.28 -5.95
CA SER A 61 -3.15 1.00 -5.55
C SER A 61 -1.63 1.08 -5.35
N ILE A 62 -1.03 2.27 -5.49
CA ILE A 62 0.40 2.48 -5.28
C ILE A 62 0.70 2.54 -3.78
N HIS A 63 1.79 1.89 -3.37
CA HIS A 63 2.19 1.77 -1.97
C HIS A 63 3.54 2.41 -1.66
N GLY A 64 4.25 2.88 -2.68
CA GLY A 64 5.51 3.58 -2.56
C GLY A 64 5.94 4.17 -3.90
N VAL A 65 6.76 5.21 -3.84
CA VAL A 65 7.19 5.96 -5.03
C VAL A 65 8.69 6.14 -5.00
N PHE A 66 9.34 5.84 -6.13
CA PHE A 66 10.66 6.38 -6.45
C PHE A 66 10.47 7.54 -7.40
N LEU A 67 11.03 8.70 -7.05
CA LEU A 67 10.91 9.92 -7.85
C LEU A 67 12.30 10.47 -8.13
N ASN A 68 12.66 10.58 -9.40
CA ASN A 68 13.87 11.27 -9.80
C ASN A 68 13.79 12.76 -9.39
N TRP A 69 14.70 13.20 -8.52
CA TRP A 69 14.79 14.59 -8.09
C TRP A 69 15.25 15.51 -9.23
N GLU A 70 16.00 14.96 -10.17
CA GLU A 70 16.52 15.65 -11.36
C GLU A 70 15.57 15.52 -12.56
N LEU A 71 14.30 15.15 -12.35
CA LEU A 71 13.28 15.01 -13.39
C LEU A 71 13.14 16.31 -14.19
N GLN A 72 13.19 16.20 -15.52
CA GLN A 72 13.25 17.33 -16.45
C GLN A 72 14.37 18.31 -16.10
N ASN A 73 15.59 17.77 -16.00
CA ASN A 73 16.82 18.52 -15.76
C ASN A 73 16.87 19.81 -16.60
N GLY A 74 16.82 20.97 -15.94
CA GLY A 74 16.77 22.29 -16.59
C GLY A 74 15.58 23.17 -16.21
N THR A 75 14.59 22.64 -15.48
CA THR A 75 13.55 23.46 -14.84
C THR A 75 14.12 24.15 -13.59
N GLU A 76 13.71 25.41 -13.34
CA GLU A 76 14.09 26.12 -12.11
C GLU A 76 13.67 25.31 -10.88
N GLU A 77 14.57 25.19 -9.90
CA GLU A 77 14.31 24.64 -8.56
C GLU A 77 13.69 23.23 -8.46
N HIS A 78 13.89 22.36 -9.47
CA HIS A 78 13.31 21.01 -9.51
C HIS A 78 11.77 21.00 -9.51
N TYR A 79 11.17 21.96 -10.22
CA TYR A 79 9.72 22.15 -10.30
C TYR A 79 8.93 20.86 -10.58
N ALA A 80 9.39 20.03 -11.53
CA ALA A 80 8.69 18.80 -11.93
C ALA A 80 8.56 17.80 -10.78
N ALA A 81 9.65 17.57 -10.03
CA ALA A 81 9.63 16.69 -8.86
C ALA A 81 8.75 17.25 -7.73
N ARG A 82 8.81 18.56 -7.48
CA ARG A 82 7.96 19.23 -6.48
C ARG A 82 6.47 19.10 -6.81
N LEU A 83 6.10 19.26 -8.08
CA LEU A 83 4.71 19.10 -8.53
C LEU A 83 4.18 17.69 -8.27
N ILE A 84 4.99 16.66 -8.48
CA ILE A 84 4.61 15.27 -8.18
C ILE A 84 4.47 15.06 -6.67
N LEU A 85 5.39 15.60 -5.86
CA LEU A 85 5.30 15.52 -4.40
C LEU A 85 4.01 16.15 -3.87
N ASP A 86 3.59 17.27 -4.46
CA ASP A 86 2.32 17.94 -4.14
C ASP A 86 1.11 17.06 -4.47
N GLU A 87 1.07 16.47 -5.68
CA GLU A 87 -0.02 15.58 -6.08
C GLU A 87 -0.10 14.33 -5.18
N LEU A 88 1.04 13.72 -4.87
CA LEU A 88 1.10 12.58 -3.96
C LEU A 88 0.61 12.93 -2.56
N SER A 89 1.00 14.08 -2.02
CA SER A 89 0.58 14.52 -0.68
C SER A 89 -0.92 14.76 -0.58
N ASN A 90 -1.58 15.16 -1.68
CA ASN A 90 -3.02 15.43 -1.70
C ASN A 90 -3.88 14.17 -1.68
N ARG A 91 -3.43 13.08 -2.32
CA ARG A 91 -4.23 11.86 -2.49
C ARG A 91 -3.75 10.68 -1.64
N HIS A 92 -2.45 10.59 -1.40
CA HIS A 92 -1.80 9.42 -0.82
C HIS A 92 -1.15 9.80 0.52
N ALA A 93 -1.99 10.05 1.52
CA ALA A 93 -1.53 10.44 2.84
C ALA A 93 -0.48 9.46 3.39
N ASN A 94 0.72 9.97 3.72
CA ASN A 94 1.85 9.22 4.26
C ASN A 94 2.45 8.14 3.34
N ILE A 95 2.21 8.20 2.02
CA ILE A 95 2.88 7.28 1.09
C ILE A 95 4.41 7.44 1.15
N PRO A 96 5.17 6.34 1.17
CA PRO A 96 6.62 6.45 1.20
C PRO A 96 7.15 6.93 -0.15
N VAL A 97 7.81 8.09 -0.15
CA VAL A 97 8.47 8.65 -1.34
C VAL A 97 9.98 8.61 -1.14
N PHE A 98 10.67 7.95 -2.05
CA PHE A 98 12.11 7.85 -2.11
C PHE A 98 12.61 8.75 -3.24
N LEU A 99 13.33 9.81 -2.89
CA LEU A 99 13.92 10.70 -3.88
C LEU A 99 15.22 10.09 -4.42
N MET A 100 15.23 9.81 -5.72
CA MET A 100 16.39 9.33 -6.46
C MET A 100 17.21 10.50 -6.96
N ALA A 101 18.51 10.47 -6.74
CA ALA A 101 19.44 11.41 -7.34
C ALA A 101 20.70 10.69 -7.80
N THR A 102 21.40 11.27 -8.76
CA THR A 102 22.66 10.72 -9.27
C THR A 102 23.74 10.69 -8.19
N HIS A 103 23.87 11.79 -7.43
CA HIS A 103 24.87 11.98 -6.38
C HIS A 103 24.33 12.87 -5.23
N SER A 104 25.02 12.84 -4.08
CA SER A 104 24.60 13.56 -2.86
C SER A 104 24.66 15.09 -2.96
N ASP A 105 25.51 15.62 -3.84
CA ASP A 105 25.64 17.06 -4.12
C ASP A 105 24.41 17.64 -4.85
N LYS A 106 23.62 16.80 -5.52
CA LYS A 106 22.39 17.19 -6.24
C LYS A 106 21.20 17.48 -5.35
N VAL A 107 21.30 17.17 -4.06
CA VAL A 107 20.23 17.34 -3.06
C VAL A 107 20.45 18.58 -2.19
N THR A 108 21.43 19.42 -2.54
CA THR A 108 21.69 20.69 -1.83
C THR A 108 20.54 21.70 -1.89
N THR A 109 19.60 21.53 -2.82
CA THR A 109 18.42 22.39 -3.04
C THR A 109 17.17 21.94 -2.29
N ILE A 110 17.27 20.89 -1.47
CA ILE A 110 16.13 20.33 -0.74
C ILE A 110 15.85 21.15 0.52
N ASP A 111 14.64 21.71 0.56
CA ASP A 111 14.13 22.49 1.69
C ASP A 111 13.24 21.64 2.62
N GLU A 112 12.77 22.26 3.71
CA GLU A 112 11.88 21.64 4.68
C GLU A 112 10.57 21.12 4.06
N SER A 113 10.05 21.80 3.03
CA SER A 113 8.78 21.41 2.40
C SER A 113 8.89 20.09 1.65
N VAL A 114 10.03 19.87 0.99
CA VAL A 114 10.35 18.62 0.29
C VAL A 114 10.65 17.52 1.29
N MET A 115 11.42 17.82 2.34
CA MET A 115 11.72 16.87 3.42
C MET A 115 10.46 16.32 4.10
N LYS A 116 9.44 17.16 4.33
CA LYS A 116 8.15 16.71 4.92
C LYS A 116 7.37 15.72 4.04
N LYS A 117 7.60 15.76 2.72
CA LYS A 117 6.90 14.92 1.72
C LYS A 117 7.74 13.73 1.27
N THR A 118 8.97 13.63 1.75
CA THR A 118 9.93 12.60 1.37
C THR A 118 10.21 11.71 2.56
N THR A 119 10.30 10.40 2.33
CA THR A 119 10.64 9.43 3.37
C THR A 119 12.13 9.17 3.41
N GLU A 120 12.76 8.95 2.26
CA GLU A 120 14.18 8.64 2.16
C GLU A 120 14.82 9.21 0.89
N PHE A 121 16.15 9.31 0.91
CA PHE A 121 16.99 9.65 -0.24
C PHE A 121 17.77 8.43 -0.68
N VAL A 122 17.92 8.25 -1.99
CA VAL A 122 18.69 7.16 -2.58
C VAL A 122 19.65 7.69 -3.65
N TRP A 123 20.91 7.26 -3.57
CA TRP A 123 21.97 7.69 -4.48
C TRP A 123 22.18 6.61 -5.53
N MET A 124 21.52 6.77 -6.68
CA MET A 124 21.39 5.68 -7.66
C MET A 124 22.73 5.24 -8.26
N LEU A 125 23.76 6.08 -8.24
CA LEU A 125 25.10 5.73 -8.74
C LEU A 125 26.08 5.27 -7.64
N GLN A 126 25.64 5.20 -6.39
CA GLN A 126 26.49 4.86 -5.23
C GLN A 126 25.94 3.69 -4.41
N ASP A 127 24.61 3.51 -4.39
CA ASP A 127 23.94 2.43 -3.68
C ASP A 127 23.66 1.24 -4.61
N THR A 128 23.54 0.03 -4.04
CA THR A 128 23.12 -1.17 -4.78
C THR A 128 21.59 -1.26 -4.88
N ALA A 129 21.10 -1.81 -5.99
CA ALA A 129 19.67 -2.04 -6.21
C ALA A 129 19.03 -2.89 -5.09
N ASP A 130 19.71 -3.93 -4.63
CA ASP A 130 19.31 -4.78 -3.49
C ASP A 130 19.00 -3.95 -2.23
N PHE A 131 19.94 -3.08 -1.84
CA PHE A 131 19.79 -2.28 -0.64
C PHE A 131 18.65 -1.27 -0.76
N ILE A 132 18.53 -0.60 -1.91
CA ILE A 132 17.46 0.35 -2.20
C ILE A 132 16.09 -0.35 -2.18
N ALA A 133 15.96 -1.49 -2.87
CA ALA A 133 14.73 -2.26 -2.93
C ALA A 133 14.31 -2.75 -1.54
N GLY A 134 15.26 -3.24 -0.73
CA GLY A 134 15.02 -3.67 0.64
C GLY A 134 14.43 -2.55 1.52
N ARG A 135 14.99 -1.34 1.44
CA ARG A 135 14.47 -0.16 2.17
C ARG A 135 13.06 0.21 1.73
N MET A 136 12.80 0.23 0.42
CA MET A 136 11.45 0.50 -0.11
C MET A 136 10.44 -0.55 0.36
N ILE A 137 10.78 -1.84 0.33
CA ILE A 137 9.89 -2.91 0.79
C ILE A 137 9.55 -2.75 2.28
N ALA A 138 10.53 -2.39 3.11
CA ALA A 138 10.30 -2.11 4.52
C ALA A 138 9.39 -0.88 4.72
N ALA A 139 9.57 0.18 3.92
CA ALA A 139 8.71 1.37 3.94
C ALA A 139 7.28 1.06 3.50
N VAL A 140 7.10 0.35 2.39
CA VAL A 140 5.81 -0.15 1.88
C VAL A 140 5.09 -1.00 2.91
N LYS A 141 5.81 -1.89 3.62
CA LYS A 141 5.23 -2.69 4.70
C LYS A 141 4.70 -1.80 5.83
N ARG A 142 5.50 -0.83 6.30
CA ARG A 142 5.09 0.12 7.36
C ARG A 142 3.87 0.94 6.92
N TYR A 143 3.84 1.39 5.67
CA TYR A 143 2.71 2.12 5.09
C TYR A 143 1.43 1.28 5.11
N ARG A 144 1.50 0.05 4.60
CA ARG A 144 0.35 -0.87 4.57
C ARG A 144 -0.19 -1.23 5.95
N ASP A 145 0.67 -1.32 6.95
CA ASP A 145 0.29 -1.57 8.34
C ASP A 145 -0.55 -0.41 8.94
N GLN A 146 -0.56 0.77 8.31
CA GLN A 146 -1.29 1.97 8.75
C GLN A 146 -2.51 2.32 7.89
N LEU A 147 -2.72 1.63 6.75
CA LEU A 147 -3.79 1.97 5.80
C LEU A 147 -5.19 1.65 6.31
N LEU A 148 -5.34 0.55 7.05
CA LEU A 148 -6.65 0.07 7.48
C LEU A 148 -7.02 0.68 8.84
N PRO A 149 -8.29 1.11 9.03
CA PRO A 149 -8.76 1.56 10.33
C PRO A 149 -8.77 0.39 11.34
N PRO A 150 -8.82 0.68 12.65
CA PRO A 150 -8.53 -0.31 13.70
C PRO A 150 -9.25 -1.65 13.58
N PHE A 151 -10.59 -1.63 13.40
CA PHE A 151 -11.37 -2.87 13.30
C PHE A 151 -11.09 -3.63 12.01
N ALA A 152 -10.98 -2.94 10.86
CA ALA A 152 -10.65 -3.58 9.59
C ALA A 152 -9.25 -4.22 9.62
N ALA A 153 -8.26 -3.55 10.22
CA ALA A 153 -6.92 -4.09 10.41
C ALA A 153 -6.93 -5.35 11.31
N ALA A 154 -7.65 -5.29 12.42
CA ALA A 154 -7.81 -6.43 13.33
C ALA A 154 -8.50 -7.62 12.64
N LEU A 155 -9.57 -7.36 11.87
CA LEU A 155 -10.31 -8.37 11.12
C LEU A 155 -9.44 -9.03 10.03
N ALA A 156 -8.70 -8.22 9.25
CA ALA A 156 -7.78 -8.71 8.22
C ALA A 156 -6.62 -9.52 8.81
N LYS A 157 -6.10 -9.11 9.98
CA LYS A 157 -5.07 -9.86 10.71
C LYS A 157 -5.61 -11.17 11.27
N TYR A 158 -6.82 -11.14 11.82
CA TYR A 158 -7.43 -12.33 12.40
C TYR A 158 -7.79 -13.35 11.31
N SER A 159 -8.30 -12.92 10.16
CA SER A 159 -8.68 -13.81 9.06
C SER A 159 -7.49 -14.60 8.49
N GLN A 160 -6.24 -14.17 8.73
CA GLN A 160 -5.04 -14.93 8.39
C GLN A 160 -4.84 -16.15 9.32
N ARG A 161 -5.44 -16.13 10.51
CA ARG A 161 -5.48 -17.30 11.40
C ARG A 161 -6.43 -18.32 10.80
N LYS A 162 -5.95 -19.53 10.59
CA LYS A 162 -6.71 -20.60 9.91
C LYS A 162 -7.66 -21.37 10.84
N GLU A 163 -7.94 -20.85 12.03
CA GLU A 163 -8.73 -21.55 13.05
C GLU A 163 -10.20 -21.10 13.00
N HIS A 164 -11.05 -21.93 12.39
CA HIS A 164 -12.49 -21.67 12.28
C HIS A 164 -13.37 -22.79 12.87
N SER A 165 -12.78 -23.75 13.59
CA SER A 165 -13.50 -24.93 14.06
C SER A 165 -14.23 -24.67 15.39
N TRP A 166 -15.20 -25.54 15.71
CA TRP A 166 -15.83 -25.64 17.04
C TRP A 166 -16.61 -24.40 17.52
N SER A 167 -16.83 -23.41 16.67
CA SER A 167 -17.62 -22.21 16.96
C SER A 167 -18.52 -21.86 15.77
N ALA A 168 -19.57 -21.09 16.04
CA ALA A 168 -20.34 -20.44 14.99
C ALA A 168 -19.50 -19.33 14.30
N PRO A 169 -19.77 -19.00 13.03
CA PRO A 169 -20.80 -19.57 12.15
C PRO A 169 -20.43 -20.95 11.59
N GLY A 170 -21.45 -21.81 11.43
CA GLY A 170 -21.27 -23.23 11.06
C GLY A 170 -20.70 -23.48 9.67
N HIS A 171 -20.61 -22.46 8.80
CA HIS A 171 -19.91 -22.59 7.53
C HIS A 171 -18.38 -22.57 7.67
N GLN A 172 -17.85 -22.17 8.83
CA GLN A 172 -16.44 -22.27 9.22
C GLN A 172 -15.49 -21.69 8.16
N GLY A 173 -15.59 -20.39 7.88
CA GLY A 173 -14.77 -19.78 6.82
C GLY A 173 -15.24 -20.12 5.40
N GLY A 174 -16.43 -20.73 5.27
CA GLY A 174 -17.08 -21.02 3.99
C GLY A 174 -16.89 -22.46 3.52
N ILE A 175 -16.14 -23.28 4.27
CA ILE A 175 -15.88 -24.69 3.99
C ILE A 175 -17.17 -25.49 3.82
N ALA A 176 -18.22 -25.21 4.61
CA ALA A 176 -19.50 -25.93 4.43
C ALA A 176 -20.11 -25.74 3.04
N PHE A 177 -19.97 -24.54 2.43
CA PHE A 177 -20.49 -24.28 1.10
C PHE A 177 -19.80 -25.14 0.04
N THR A 178 -18.52 -25.48 0.23
CA THR A 178 -17.76 -26.31 -0.72
C THR A 178 -18.23 -27.77 -0.83
N LYS A 179 -19.13 -28.22 0.05
CA LYS A 179 -19.57 -29.62 0.13
C LYS A 179 -20.61 -30.03 -0.92
N LEU A 180 -21.29 -29.08 -1.57
CA LEU A 180 -22.29 -29.34 -2.62
C LEU A 180 -22.00 -28.46 -3.85
N PRO A 181 -22.31 -28.91 -5.08
CA PRO A 181 -22.04 -28.13 -6.29
C PRO A 181 -22.62 -26.71 -6.28
N VAL A 182 -23.86 -26.55 -5.79
CA VAL A 182 -24.50 -25.23 -5.66
C VAL A 182 -23.77 -24.33 -4.66
N GLY A 183 -23.34 -24.88 -3.53
CA GLY A 183 -22.58 -24.14 -2.54
C GLY A 183 -21.16 -23.82 -3.02
N ARG A 184 -20.54 -24.68 -3.82
CA ARG A 184 -19.24 -24.41 -4.44
C ARG A 184 -19.33 -23.21 -5.38
N ALA A 185 -20.35 -23.16 -6.24
CA ALA A 185 -20.60 -22.02 -7.11
C ALA A 185 -20.83 -20.72 -6.31
N PHE A 186 -21.56 -20.81 -5.19
CA PHE A 186 -21.78 -19.67 -4.28
C PHE A 186 -20.49 -19.20 -3.61
N PHE A 187 -19.67 -20.13 -3.10
CA PHE A 187 -18.38 -19.83 -2.48
C PHE A 187 -17.43 -19.17 -3.49
N ASP A 188 -17.34 -19.71 -4.70
CA ASP A 188 -16.48 -19.19 -5.76
C ASP A 188 -16.96 -17.82 -6.27
N PHE A 189 -18.27 -17.55 -6.27
CA PHE A 189 -18.84 -16.25 -6.67
C PHE A 189 -18.45 -15.12 -5.71
N TYR A 190 -18.58 -15.34 -4.39
CA TYR A 190 -18.25 -14.32 -3.38
C TYR A 190 -16.75 -14.27 -3.03
N GLY A 191 -16.05 -15.39 -3.17
CA GLY A 191 -14.67 -15.54 -2.76
C GLY A 191 -14.49 -15.84 -1.27
N GLU A 192 -13.39 -16.50 -0.94
CA GLU A 192 -13.15 -17.04 0.40
C GLU A 192 -13.08 -15.95 1.49
N ASN A 193 -12.47 -14.80 1.21
CA ASN A 193 -12.23 -13.77 2.22
C ASN A 193 -13.52 -13.28 2.89
N LEU A 194 -14.63 -13.17 2.15
CA LEU A 194 -15.93 -12.81 2.73
C LEU A 194 -16.30 -13.75 3.88
N PHE A 195 -16.22 -15.06 3.63
CA PHE A 195 -16.59 -16.08 4.60
C PHE A 195 -15.55 -16.24 5.71
N ARG A 196 -14.27 -15.95 5.46
CA ARG A 196 -13.23 -15.92 6.51
C ARG A 196 -13.44 -14.78 7.49
N THR A 197 -13.98 -13.66 7.02
CA THR A 197 -14.28 -12.50 7.86
C THR A 197 -15.65 -12.58 8.53
N ASP A 198 -16.55 -13.45 8.06
CA ASP A 198 -17.81 -13.77 8.72
C ASP A 198 -17.54 -14.68 9.94
N MET A 199 -17.54 -14.07 11.11
CA MET A 199 -17.07 -14.67 12.36
C MET A 199 -17.99 -14.35 13.53
N GLY A 200 -18.13 -15.31 14.45
CA GLY A 200 -18.87 -15.10 15.70
C GLY A 200 -18.06 -14.34 16.76
N ILE A 201 -18.77 -13.90 17.81
CA ILE A 201 -18.24 -13.16 18.97
C ILE A 201 -17.18 -13.92 19.80
N GLU A 202 -17.15 -15.25 19.69
CA GLU A 202 -16.25 -16.16 20.44
C GLU A 202 -14.75 -15.92 20.18
N ARG A 203 -14.43 -14.94 19.32
CA ARG A 203 -13.09 -14.50 18.97
C ARG A 203 -12.78 -13.23 19.75
N GLY A 204 -12.54 -13.40 21.05
CA GLY A 204 -12.38 -12.29 22.00
C GLY A 204 -11.36 -11.21 21.62
N GLU A 205 -10.41 -11.50 20.72
CA GLU A 205 -9.46 -10.51 20.19
C GLU A 205 -10.10 -9.40 19.35
N LEU A 206 -11.26 -9.63 18.74
CA LEU A 206 -11.99 -8.61 17.97
C LEU A 206 -12.92 -7.76 18.84
N GLY A 207 -13.16 -8.19 20.08
CA GLY A 207 -14.13 -7.58 20.97
C GLY A 207 -15.57 -7.85 20.53
N SER A 208 -16.49 -6.99 20.97
CA SER A 208 -17.92 -7.15 20.78
C SER A 208 -18.55 -5.82 20.37
N LEU A 209 -19.41 -5.87 19.37
CA LEU A 209 -20.18 -4.72 18.90
C LEU A 209 -21.17 -4.24 19.96
N LEU A 210 -21.89 -5.16 20.62
CA LEU A 210 -22.88 -4.82 21.63
C LEU A 210 -22.25 -4.29 22.92
N ASP A 211 -21.04 -4.77 23.25
CA ASP A 211 -20.35 -4.37 24.47
C ASP A 211 -19.41 -3.17 24.27
N HIS A 212 -19.27 -2.68 23.02
CA HIS A 212 -18.34 -1.61 22.67
C HIS A 212 -16.93 -1.87 23.19
N SER A 213 -16.37 -3.05 22.86
CA SER A 213 -15.09 -3.53 23.41
C SER A 213 -14.07 -3.90 22.33
N GLY A 214 -12.78 -3.94 22.72
CA GLY A 214 -11.69 -4.31 21.83
C GLY A 214 -11.59 -3.43 20.56
N PRO A 215 -11.13 -4.01 19.44
CA PRO A 215 -11.07 -3.32 18.14
C PRO A 215 -12.38 -2.66 17.68
N VAL A 216 -13.55 -3.16 18.09
CA VAL A 216 -14.83 -2.48 17.80
C VAL A 216 -14.91 -1.12 18.51
N ALA A 217 -14.57 -1.08 19.80
CA ALA A 217 -14.53 0.18 20.56
C ALA A 217 -13.53 1.18 19.97
N ASP A 218 -12.37 0.69 19.53
CA ASP A 218 -11.34 1.53 18.92
C ASP A 218 -11.81 2.10 17.58
N SER A 219 -12.61 1.34 16.81
CA SER A 219 -13.27 1.84 15.62
C SER A 219 -14.29 2.93 15.91
N GLU A 220 -15.08 2.81 16.99
CA GLU A 220 -16.03 3.84 17.40
C GLU A 220 -15.33 5.13 17.86
N LYS A 221 -14.23 5.02 18.63
CA LYS A 221 -13.41 6.18 19.00
C LYS A 221 -12.77 6.83 17.78
N TYR A 222 -12.26 6.02 16.85
CA TYR A 222 -11.68 6.51 15.60
C TYR A 222 -12.72 7.27 14.77
N ALA A 223 -13.93 6.72 14.64
CA ALA A 223 -15.04 7.40 13.97
C ALA A 223 -15.40 8.72 14.67
N ALA A 224 -15.52 8.75 15.99
CA ALA A 224 -15.82 9.97 16.73
C ALA A 224 -14.78 11.07 16.48
N GLN A 225 -13.48 10.70 16.47
CA GLN A 225 -12.39 11.62 16.14
C GLN A 225 -12.48 12.15 14.70
N VAL A 226 -12.69 11.27 13.72
CA VAL A 226 -12.75 11.65 12.30
C VAL A 226 -13.94 12.56 12.01
N PHE A 227 -15.10 12.28 12.60
CA PHE A 227 -16.35 13.01 12.35
C PHE A 227 -16.57 14.18 13.32
N GLY A 228 -15.66 14.42 14.27
CA GLY A 228 -15.76 15.52 15.23
C GLY A 228 -16.94 15.39 16.21
N ALA A 229 -17.28 14.15 16.61
CA ALA A 229 -18.35 13.86 17.55
C ALA A 229 -17.77 13.52 18.93
N ASP A 230 -18.56 13.73 19.99
CA ASP A 230 -18.19 13.27 21.35
C ASP A 230 -18.15 11.74 21.44
N ARG A 231 -19.06 11.07 20.72
CA ARG A 231 -19.18 9.61 20.67
C ARG A 231 -19.80 9.16 19.35
N SER A 232 -19.40 7.98 18.89
CA SER A 232 -19.99 7.30 17.73
C SER A 232 -20.40 5.88 18.10
N TYR A 233 -21.41 5.35 17.41
CA TYR A 233 -21.91 3.99 17.56
C TYR A 233 -22.01 3.37 16.17
N ASN A 234 -21.44 2.17 16.00
CA ASN A 234 -21.57 1.43 14.75
C ASN A 234 -22.91 0.67 14.74
N VAL A 235 -23.64 0.71 13.63
CA VAL A 235 -24.94 0.02 13.45
C VAL A 235 -24.85 -0.88 12.22
N VAL A 236 -25.39 -2.10 12.29
CA VAL A 236 -25.40 -3.11 11.22
C VAL A 236 -26.81 -3.58 10.90
#